data_AF-A0A6A6ZFN7-F1
#
_entry.id   AF-A0A6A6ZFN7-F1
#
_cell.length_a   1.000
_cell.length_b   1.000
_cell.length_c   1.000
_cell.angle_alpha   90.00
_cell.angle_beta   90.00
_cell.angle_gamma   90.00
#
_symmetry.space_group_name_H-M   'P 1'
#
loop_
_entity.id
_entity.type
_entity.pdbx_description
1 polymer ?
#
loop_
_entity_poly.entity_id
_entity_poly.type
_entity_poly.pdbx_seq_one_letter_code
_entity_poly.pdbx_strand_id
1 'polypeptide(L)'
;MHFSQSFSVLFSFALLASGTVIPRATIDPDNPEASDPKTPPKKLNRPPRPDNPFKGGFKTAPASCKDFMKPSQQCVTDLKAQPGGIGAFSGGELKWDSDNKCDERQKGMFQTAAWDAHALAQFTDQEPNPHNYKDIAFCKDTKNYCPVKKDGKSVGGYAWTYDGWFGYKYYYITMCNPFFQSDDLMYKIDQIEEEMQREKFEKAQQAKWQKSTGQMFLHEMMHLNSVGTPHINDEHVDPDSADNWAYGPSRTHMLARRKLNQGGGAARASTNADSYAWLANSKYWWDLTGHFPRPDNYKQQDELSANAWVQEQNAFTLDFGTIRQDTPDSEITKRLNAITNGFKNGPPPSGSKPGVGSKPSAGKSLSILAMAQVNTHGTSGSTDYSWRFFTTNVGKAVDECAKNGVEEITPSGGTDPKLPSNTNMKKLSWPAGEFKLKIEGEDCEYKCDGKNPGRLYCQKKEVACKEDTMKNKDEGVKMCGTRMSIHAVVYCDF
;
A
#
# COMPACT_ATOMS: atom_id res chain seq x y z
N MET A 1 38.35 36.54 -22.80
CA MET A 1 37.18 37.06 -22.06
C MET A 1 35.94 36.52 -22.76
N HIS A 2 35.30 35.49 -22.22
CA HIS A 2 34.05 34.94 -22.75
C HIS A 2 32.99 35.03 -21.66
N PHE A 3 31.94 35.81 -21.92
CA PHE A 3 30.74 35.89 -21.10
C PHE A 3 29.92 34.60 -21.30
N SER A 4 29.72 33.85 -20.22
CA SER A 4 28.79 32.72 -20.16
C SER A 4 27.45 33.25 -19.67
N GLN A 5 26.42 33.13 -20.52
CA GLN A 5 25.04 33.48 -20.22
C GLN A 5 24.47 32.51 -19.19
N SER A 6 24.01 33.05 -18.06
CA SER A 6 23.21 32.33 -17.08
C SER A 6 21.79 32.17 -17.62
N PHE A 7 21.37 30.93 -17.88
CA PHE A 7 19.96 30.59 -18.13
C PHE A 7 19.21 30.65 -16.79
N SER A 8 18.40 31.68 -16.60
CA SER A 8 17.41 31.73 -15.52
C SER A 8 16.21 30.86 -15.90
N VAL A 9 16.14 29.64 -15.36
CA VAL A 9 14.90 28.85 -15.35
C VAL A 9 14.02 29.40 -14.24
N LEU A 10 13.11 30.30 -14.59
CA LEU A 10 12.00 30.73 -13.73
C LEU A 10 10.99 29.57 -13.66
N PHE A 11 11.08 28.74 -12.62
CA PHE A 11 9.94 27.92 -12.22
C PHE A 11 8.92 28.82 -11.51
N SER A 12 7.75 29.01 -12.13
CA SER A 12 6.58 29.63 -11.51
C SER A 12 6.09 28.77 -10.35
N PHE A 13 6.52 29.10 -9.12
CA PHE A 13 5.82 28.74 -7.90
C PHE A 13 4.66 29.71 -7.69
N ALA A 14 3.53 29.48 -8.35
CA ALA A 14 2.32 30.25 -8.12
C ALA A 14 1.09 29.38 -8.34
N LEU A 15 0.71 28.65 -7.28
CA LEU A 15 -0.66 28.32 -6.85
C LEU A 15 -0.57 27.17 -5.83
N LEU A 16 0.01 27.45 -4.65
CA LEU A 16 -0.33 26.66 -3.47
C LEU A 16 -1.81 26.94 -3.21
N ALA A 17 -2.64 25.93 -3.48
CA ALA A 17 -4.04 25.95 -3.13
C ALA A 17 -4.14 26.35 -1.65
N SER A 18 -4.80 27.47 -1.40
CA SER A 18 -5.21 27.92 -0.06
C SER A 18 -6.28 26.96 0.46
N GLY A 19 -5.88 25.72 0.74
CA GLY A 19 -6.59 24.89 1.69
C GLY A 19 -6.55 25.63 3.02
N THR A 20 -7.70 25.74 3.66
CA THR A 20 -7.80 26.28 5.02
C THR A 20 -6.92 25.44 5.94
N VAL A 21 -5.68 25.87 6.13
CA VAL A 21 -4.81 25.38 7.19
C VAL A 21 -5.56 25.74 8.47
N ILE A 22 -6.07 24.72 9.17
CA ILE A 22 -6.65 24.91 10.50
C ILE A 22 -5.59 25.68 11.30
N PRO A 23 -5.86 26.90 11.80
CA PRO A 23 -4.89 27.63 12.60
C PRO A 23 -4.55 26.76 13.80
N ARG A 24 -3.34 26.20 13.83
CA ARG A 24 -2.91 25.32 14.91
C ARG A 24 -2.25 26.17 15.97
N ALA A 25 -2.65 25.98 17.23
CA ALA A 25 -1.89 26.48 18.35
C ALA A 25 -0.45 25.92 18.28
N THR A 26 0.51 26.64 18.86
CA THR A 26 1.85 26.11 19.11
C THR A 26 1.75 24.75 19.80
N ILE A 27 2.34 23.72 19.21
CA ILE A 27 2.41 22.37 19.79
C ILE A 27 3.23 22.46 21.07
N ASP A 28 2.64 22.04 22.19
CA ASP A 28 3.37 21.80 23.42
C ASP A 28 4.11 20.45 23.27
N PRO A 29 5.45 20.42 23.17
CA PRO A 29 6.20 19.18 23.00
C PRO A 29 6.12 18.26 24.23
N ASP A 30 5.80 18.79 25.41
CA ASP A 30 5.64 18.02 26.64
C ASP A 30 4.21 17.47 26.79
N ASN A 31 3.24 18.06 26.09
CA ASN A 31 1.83 17.67 26.07
C ASN A 31 1.21 17.86 24.68
N PRO A 32 1.66 17.09 23.67
CA PRO A 32 1.22 17.30 22.29
C PRO A 32 -0.28 17.08 22.12
N GLU A 33 -0.90 16.24 22.96
CA GLU A 33 -2.34 16.00 22.94
C GLU A 33 -3.19 17.19 23.41
N ALA A 34 -2.62 18.17 24.11
CA ALA A 34 -3.34 19.40 24.44
C ALA A 34 -3.75 20.18 23.18
N SER A 35 -3.05 19.94 22.07
CA SER A 35 -3.33 20.54 20.77
C SER A 35 -4.30 19.71 19.92
N ASP A 36 -4.65 18.50 20.34
CA ASP A 36 -5.59 17.65 19.60
C ASP A 36 -6.99 18.32 19.58
N PRO A 37 -7.70 18.29 18.43
CA PRO A 37 -9.03 18.84 18.34
C PRO A 37 -9.99 18.06 19.24
N LYS A 38 -10.73 18.77 20.09
CA LYS A 38 -11.82 18.19 20.88
C LYS A 38 -12.94 17.60 20.01
N THR A 39 -13.09 18.15 18.81
CA THR A 39 -14.05 17.69 17.80
C THR A 39 -13.28 17.51 16.48
N PRO A 40 -12.73 16.32 16.24
CA PRO A 40 -11.98 16.05 15.02
C PRO A 40 -12.88 16.13 13.78
N PRO A 41 -12.29 16.41 12.61
CA PRO A 41 -13.06 16.52 11.39
C PRO A 41 -13.65 15.16 11.00
N LYS A 42 -14.96 15.12 10.71
CA LYS A 42 -15.64 13.90 10.21
C LYS A 42 -15.17 13.46 8.82
N LYS A 43 -14.50 14.35 8.09
CA LYS A 43 -13.91 14.11 6.78
C LYS A 43 -12.53 14.71 6.78
N LEU A 44 -11.52 13.91 6.47
CA LEU A 44 -10.15 14.37 6.41
C LEU A 44 -10.02 15.34 5.25
N ASN A 45 -9.35 16.47 5.49
CA ASN A 45 -8.93 17.35 4.42
C ASN A 45 -7.71 16.70 3.74
N ARG A 46 -7.98 15.71 2.87
CA ARG A 46 -6.94 14.98 2.15
C ARG A 46 -6.14 15.99 1.33
N PRO A 47 -4.87 16.30 1.68
CA PRO A 47 -4.07 17.17 0.83
C PRO A 47 -4.00 16.51 -0.55
N PRO A 48 -4.10 17.30 -1.63
CA PRO A 48 -3.99 16.74 -2.97
C PRO A 48 -2.66 16.00 -3.05
N ARG A 49 -2.72 14.68 -3.30
CA ARG A 49 -1.50 13.89 -3.51
C ARG A 49 -0.78 14.53 -4.70
N PRO A 50 0.53 14.84 -4.60
CA PRO A 50 1.26 15.41 -5.72
C PRO A 50 1.10 14.51 -6.93
N ASP A 51 1.08 15.08 -8.14
CA ASP A 51 1.02 14.30 -9.37
C ASP A 51 2.05 13.18 -9.33
N ASN A 52 1.65 11.94 -9.66
CA ASN A 52 2.54 10.79 -9.59
C ASN A 52 3.72 10.97 -10.55
N PRO A 53 4.94 11.30 -10.05
CA PRO A 53 6.07 11.47 -10.95
C PRO A 53 6.53 10.10 -11.51
N PHE A 54 6.03 8.99 -10.94
CA PHE A 54 6.28 7.61 -11.28
C PHE A 54 5.24 6.96 -12.20
N LYS A 55 4.36 7.75 -12.83
CA LYS A 55 3.35 7.22 -13.78
C LYS A 55 3.96 6.45 -14.97
N GLY A 56 5.18 6.78 -15.38
CA GLY A 56 5.93 6.07 -16.42
C GLY A 56 6.67 4.81 -15.94
N GLY A 57 6.59 4.50 -14.64
CA GLY A 57 7.39 3.48 -13.98
C GLY A 57 8.87 3.87 -13.85
N PHE A 58 9.65 3.00 -13.19
CA PHE A 58 11.10 3.17 -13.15
C PHE A 58 11.70 2.60 -14.43
N LYS A 59 12.74 3.28 -14.96
CA LYS A 59 13.50 2.75 -16.09
C LYS A 59 14.33 1.56 -15.64
N THR A 60 14.44 0.55 -16.50
CA THR A 60 15.43 -0.51 -16.28
C THR A 60 16.81 -0.02 -16.66
N ALA A 61 17.78 -0.37 -15.84
CA ALA A 61 19.20 -0.23 -16.12
C ALA A 61 19.57 -0.75 -17.51
N PRO A 62 20.55 -0.13 -18.20
CA PRO A 62 21.06 -0.65 -19.47
C PRO A 62 21.58 -2.08 -19.34
N ALA A 63 21.44 -2.88 -20.39
CA ALA A 63 21.88 -4.28 -20.41
C ALA A 63 23.41 -4.46 -20.21
N SER A 64 24.21 -3.40 -20.40
CA SER A 64 25.63 -3.37 -20.08
C SER A 64 25.91 -3.40 -18.56
N CYS A 65 24.93 -3.06 -17.73
CA CYS A 65 24.97 -3.13 -16.28
C CYS A 65 24.57 -4.51 -15.76
N LYS A 66 25.43 -5.50 -16.04
CA LYS A 66 25.25 -6.89 -15.59
C LYS A 66 25.61 -7.10 -14.13
N ASP A 67 26.56 -6.33 -13.62
CA ASP A 67 27.01 -6.37 -12.24
C ASP A 67 27.18 -4.94 -11.74
N PHE A 68 26.17 -4.43 -11.04
CA PHE A 68 26.25 -3.10 -10.43
C PHE A 68 27.26 -3.04 -9.27
N MET A 69 27.66 -4.20 -8.72
CA MET A 69 28.74 -4.28 -7.73
C MET A 69 30.11 -4.13 -8.37
N LYS A 70 30.22 -4.31 -9.69
CA LYS A 70 31.45 -4.15 -10.47
C LYS A 70 31.09 -3.58 -11.84
N PRO A 71 30.55 -2.36 -11.90
CA PRO A 71 30.00 -1.84 -13.12
C PRO A 71 31.13 -1.63 -14.12
N SER A 72 30.90 -2.10 -15.34
CA SER A 72 31.84 -1.86 -16.44
C SER A 72 31.85 -0.37 -16.81
N GLN A 73 32.93 0.10 -17.42
CA GLN A 73 32.97 1.46 -17.99
C GLN A 73 31.81 1.70 -18.98
N GLN A 74 31.38 0.65 -19.68
CA GLN A 74 30.22 0.70 -20.58
C GLN A 74 28.92 0.91 -19.80
N CYS A 75 28.71 0.19 -18.69
CA CYS A 75 27.55 0.39 -17.81
C CYS A 75 27.46 1.85 -17.33
N VAL A 76 28.57 2.42 -16.83
CA VAL A 76 28.64 3.83 -16.42
C VAL A 76 28.24 4.76 -17.56
N THR A 77 28.78 4.51 -18.75
CA THR A 77 28.52 5.34 -19.94
C THR A 77 27.05 5.27 -20.35
N ASP A 78 26.48 4.06 -20.39
CA ASP A 78 25.09 3.86 -20.80
C ASP A 78 24.10 4.39 -19.77
N LEU A 79 24.40 4.28 -18.47
CA LEU A 79 23.56 4.85 -17.42
C LEU A 79 23.47 6.38 -17.55
N LYS A 80 24.60 7.05 -17.80
CA LYS A 80 24.63 8.50 -18.07
C LYS A 80 23.90 8.86 -19.36
N ALA A 81 23.94 8.00 -20.36
CA ALA A 81 23.25 8.18 -21.63
C ALA A 81 21.73 7.88 -21.54
N GLN A 82 21.24 7.36 -20.42
CA GLN A 82 19.83 7.09 -20.16
C GLN A 82 19.26 8.08 -19.12
N PRO A 83 19.23 9.40 -19.40
CA PRO A 83 18.66 10.37 -18.48
C PRO A 83 17.14 10.18 -18.35
N GLY A 84 16.57 10.66 -17.25
CA GLY A 84 15.12 10.67 -17.03
C GLY A 84 14.64 9.46 -16.25
N GLY A 85 15.45 9.00 -15.29
CA GLY A 85 14.88 8.40 -14.08
C GLY A 85 14.17 9.47 -13.25
N ILE A 86 13.48 9.04 -12.21
CA ILE A 86 12.70 9.95 -11.36
C ILE A 86 13.50 10.22 -10.10
N GLY A 87 13.62 11.49 -9.75
CA GLY A 87 14.30 11.94 -8.54
C GLY A 87 13.66 11.35 -7.30
N ALA A 88 14.40 10.47 -6.63
CA ALA A 88 14.13 10.02 -5.29
C ALA A 88 14.31 11.19 -4.30
N PHE A 89 13.72 11.06 -3.12
CA PHE A 89 14.04 11.95 -2.01
C PHE A 89 15.51 11.87 -1.58
N SER A 90 16.27 10.85 -1.95
CA SER A 90 17.70 10.86 -1.69
C SER A 90 18.51 11.67 -2.72
N GLY A 91 17.82 12.35 -3.65
CA GLY A 91 18.44 13.09 -4.74
C GLY A 91 19.01 12.20 -5.85
N GLY A 92 18.68 10.91 -5.91
CA GLY A 92 19.09 9.94 -6.95
C GLY A 92 18.00 9.60 -7.97
N GLU A 93 18.31 8.98 -9.11
CA GLU A 93 17.31 8.46 -10.05
C GLU A 93 16.91 7.01 -9.67
N LEU A 94 15.62 6.72 -9.48
CA LEU A 94 15.16 5.35 -9.22
C LEU A 94 15.13 4.52 -10.52
N LYS A 95 15.80 3.35 -10.53
CA LYS A 95 15.90 2.44 -11.69
C LYS A 95 15.80 0.97 -11.29
N TRP A 96 15.23 0.14 -12.16
CA TRP A 96 15.27 -1.31 -11.96
C TRP A 96 16.67 -1.85 -12.27
N ASP A 97 17.17 -2.73 -11.41
CA ASP A 97 18.27 -3.62 -11.81
C ASP A 97 17.80 -4.47 -13.01
N SER A 98 18.69 -4.76 -13.96
CA SER A 98 18.36 -5.63 -15.10
C SER A 98 17.97 -7.05 -14.66
N ASP A 99 18.48 -7.50 -13.51
CA ASP A 99 18.21 -8.77 -12.85
C ASP A 99 17.36 -8.59 -11.57
N ASN A 100 16.49 -7.57 -11.53
CA ASN A 100 15.73 -7.21 -10.31
C ASN A 100 14.93 -8.38 -9.68
N LYS A 101 14.52 -9.40 -10.44
CA LYS A 101 13.67 -10.51 -9.98
C LYS A 101 12.32 -10.10 -9.39
N CYS A 102 11.90 -8.84 -9.54
CA CYS A 102 10.59 -8.40 -9.13
C CYS A 102 9.54 -8.77 -10.17
N ASP A 103 8.42 -9.33 -9.72
CA ASP A 103 7.23 -9.44 -10.56
C ASP A 103 6.55 -8.07 -10.73
N GLU A 104 5.56 -7.98 -11.63
CA GLU A 104 4.86 -6.72 -11.91
C GLU A 104 4.09 -6.18 -10.70
N ARG A 105 3.62 -7.05 -9.79
CA ARG A 105 2.96 -6.62 -8.55
C ARG A 105 3.96 -5.93 -7.64
N GLN A 106 5.13 -6.54 -7.41
CA GLN A 106 6.19 -5.97 -6.60
C GLN A 106 6.67 -4.64 -7.18
N LYS A 107 6.85 -4.56 -8.51
CA LYS A 107 7.20 -3.29 -9.18
C LYS A 107 6.15 -2.21 -8.95
N GLY A 108 4.86 -2.55 -9.03
CA GLY A 108 3.77 -1.65 -8.70
C GLY A 108 3.82 -1.15 -7.26
N MET A 109 4.08 -2.04 -6.29
CA MET A 109 4.22 -1.68 -4.87
C MET A 109 5.39 -0.72 -4.63
N PHE A 110 6.54 -0.95 -5.26
CA PHE A 110 7.68 -0.04 -5.22
C PHE A 110 7.38 1.34 -5.80
N GLN A 111 6.68 1.41 -6.94
CA GLN A 111 6.27 2.68 -7.55
C GLN A 111 5.32 3.46 -6.64
N THR A 112 4.32 2.78 -6.06
CA THR A 112 3.42 3.37 -5.08
C THR A 112 4.17 3.84 -3.84
N ALA A 113 5.07 3.03 -3.30
CA ALA A 113 5.84 3.36 -2.11
C ALA A 113 6.81 4.52 -2.36
N ALA A 114 7.44 4.61 -3.53
CA ALA A 114 8.27 5.76 -3.91
C ALA A 114 7.43 7.05 -4.01
N TRP A 115 6.21 6.96 -4.55
CA TRP A 115 5.27 8.08 -4.58
C TRP A 115 4.82 8.51 -3.19
N ASP A 116 4.48 7.55 -2.33
CA ASP A 116 4.13 7.82 -0.93
C ASP A 116 5.30 8.45 -0.17
N ALA A 117 6.50 7.90 -0.32
CA ALA A 117 7.70 8.44 0.31
C ALA A 117 8.01 9.86 -0.18
N HIS A 118 7.79 10.15 -1.47
CA HIS A 118 7.91 11.51 -2.00
C HIS A 118 6.88 12.47 -1.39
N ALA A 119 5.63 12.03 -1.20
CA ALA A 119 4.61 12.82 -0.54
C ALA A 119 4.94 13.07 0.95
N LEU A 120 5.41 12.04 1.67
CA LEU A 120 5.82 12.17 3.07
C LEU A 120 7.04 13.08 3.22
N ALA A 121 8.02 12.96 2.34
CA ALA A 121 9.25 13.75 2.35
C ALA A 121 9.02 15.26 2.32
N GLN A 122 7.94 15.75 1.69
CA GLN A 122 7.59 17.18 1.66
C GLN A 122 7.37 17.75 3.08
N PHE A 123 7.15 16.88 4.07
CA PHE A 123 6.95 17.24 5.47
C PHE A 123 8.27 17.27 6.27
N THR A 124 9.43 17.09 5.63
CA THR A 124 10.75 17.14 6.28
C THR A 124 11.43 18.52 6.26
N ASP A 125 10.73 19.56 5.77
CA ASP A 125 11.15 20.98 5.69
C ASP A 125 12.43 21.27 4.87
N GLN A 126 13.14 20.26 4.38
CA GLN A 126 14.27 20.40 3.46
C GLN A 126 14.12 19.45 2.28
N GLU A 127 14.02 20.02 1.08
CA GLU A 127 14.18 19.23 -0.13
C GLU A 127 15.66 18.81 -0.29
N PRO A 128 15.91 17.59 -0.76
CA PRO A 128 17.26 17.08 -0.96
C PRO A 128 17.97 17.89 -2.03
N ASN A 129 19.28 18.09 -1.88
CA ASN A 129 20.07 18.78 -2.89
C ASN A 129 20.07 17.96 -4.21
N PRO A 130 19.53 18.50 -5.31
CA PRO A 130 19.42 17.78 -6.58
C PRO A 130 20.79 17.54 -7.27
N HIS A 131 21.87 18.18 -6.83
CA HIS A 131 23.11 18.26 -7.60
C HIS A 131 23.97 16.98 -7.66
N ASN A 132 23.47 15.81 -7.21
CA ASN A 132 24.20 14.54 -7.26
C ASN A 132 23.29 13.33 -7.56
N TYR A 133 22.44 13.42 -8.60
CA TYR A 133 21.65 12.29 -9.08
C TYR A 133 22.51 11.08 -9.41
N LYS A 134 22.31 9.98 -8.67
CA LYS A 134 22.86 8.65 -8.99
C LYS A 134 21.77 7.61 -8.93
N ASP A 135 21.98 6.54 -9.69
CA ASP A 135 20.98 5.51 -9.90
C ASP A 135 20.81 4.62 -8.66
N ILE A 136 19.56 4.34 -8.31
CA ILE A 136 19.15 3.44 -7.24
C ILE A 136 18.59 2.16 -7.87
N ALA A 137 19.18 1.01 -7.55
CA ALA A 137 18.78 -0.30 -8.05
C ALA A 137 17.95 -1.09 -7.01
N PHE A 138 17.02 -1.94 -7.49
CA PHE A 138 16.02 -2.60 -6.63
C PHE A 138 15.98 -4.14 -6.69
N CYS A 139 15.27 -4.67 -5.68
CA CYS A 139 14.59 -5.97 -5.59
C CYS A 139 15.43 -7.23 -5.34
N LYS A 140 16.65 -7.31 -5.88
CA LYS A 140 17.50 -8.47 -5.59
C LYS A 140 18.04 -8.37 -4.17
N ASP A 141 17.94 -9.45 -3.40
CA ASP A 141 18.60 -9.56 -2.09
C ASP A 141 20.11 -9.79 -2.27
N THR A 142 20.80 -8.74 -2.67
CA THR A 142 22.23 -8.76 -2.99
C THR A 142 23.14 -9.02 -1.80
N LYS A 143 22.66 -8.78 -0.57
CA LYS A 143 23.39 -8.98 0.68
C LYS A 143 22.89 -10.18 1.50
N ASN A 144 21.85 -10.88 1.04
CA ASN A 144 21.19 -11.93 1.79
C ASN A 144 20.71 -11.46 3.18
N TYR A 145 20.17 -10.24 3.24
CA TYR A 145 19.70 -9.61 4.48
C TYR A 145 18.20 -9.80 4.71
N CYS A 146 17.40 -10.14 3.69
CA CYS A 146 15.98 -10.39 3.89
C CYS A 146 15.65 -11.58 4.82
N PRO A 147 16.49 -12.63 4.90
CA PRO A 147 16.31 -13.70 5.90
C PRO A 147 16.79 -13.31 7.30
N VAL A 148 17.55 -12.22 7.46
CA VAL A 148 18.09 -11.80 8.75
C VAL A 148 16.97 -11.30 9.65
N LYS A 149 17.11 -11.57 10.95
CA LYS A 149 16.23 -11.05 11.98
C LYS A 149 16.99 -10.06 12.86
N LYS A 150 16.44 -8.85 13.04
CA LYS A 150 16.90 -7.86 14.04
C LYS A 150 15.87 -7.83 15.17
N ASP A 151 16.30 -7.96 16.42
CA ASP A 151 15.41 -8.09 17.59
C ASP A 151 14.33 -9.18 17.40
N GLY A 152 14.68 -10.30 16.76
CA GLY A 152 13.76 -11.41 16.48
C GLY A 152 12.77 -11.17 15.32
N LYS A 153 12.85 -10.04 14.62
CA LYS A 153 11.92 -9.65 13.55
C LYS A 153 12.57 -9.61 12.19
N SER A 154 11.82 -10.02 11.17
CA SER A 154 12.26 -9.94 9.78
C SER A 154 12.50 -8.48 9.37
N VAL A 155 13.59 -8.25 8.69
CA VAL A 155 13.94 -6.96 8.09
C VAL A 155 12.89 -6.57 7.03
N GLY A 156 12.43 -5.33 7.03
CA GLY A 156 11.45 -4.82 6.07
C GLY A 156 12.06 -4.44 4.72
N GLY A 157 13.26 -3.90 4.76
CA GLY A 157 14.14 -3.62 3.65
C GLY A 157 15.54 -3.32 4.17
N TYR A 158 16.47 -3.12 3.25
CA TYR A 158 17.75 -2.53 3.59
C TYR A 158 18.23 -1.71 2.42
N ALA A 159 19.03 -0.71 2.71
CA ALA A 159 19.71 0.07 1.71
C ALA A 159 21.19 0.21 2.02
N TRP A 160 21.98 0.35 0.97
CA TRP A 160 23.42 0.48 1.12
C TRP A 160 24.03 1.19 -0.09
N THR A 161 25.23 1.74 0.13
CA THR A 161 26.00 2.43 -0.91
C THR A 161 27.19 1.57 -1.32
N TYR A 162 27.37 1.38 -2.62
CA TYR A 162 28.58 0.82 -3.20
C TYR A 162 29.49 1.94 -3.69
N ASP A 163 30.72 2.00 -3.18
CA ASP A 163 31.77 2.83 -3.75
C ASP A 163 32.45 2.04 -4.88
N GLY A 164 32.08 2.35 -6.12
CA GLY A 164 32.61 1.71 -7.31
C GLY A 164 33.96 2.24 -7.77
N TRP A 165 34.54 1.57 -8.77
CA TRP A 165 35.76 2.05 -9.44
C TRP A 165 35.49 3.42 -10.09
N PHE A 166 36.48 4.32 -10.05
CA PHE A 166 36.48 5.63 -10.69
C PHE A 166 35.63 6.69 -9.97
N GLY A 167 35.38 6.51 -8.67
CA GLY A 167 34.68 7.50 -7.84
C GLY A 167 33.16 7.52 -8.03
N TYR A 168 32.61 6.57 -8.79
CA TYR A 168 31.17 6.38 -8.89
C TYR A 168 30.63 5.75 -7.61
N LYS A 169 29.47 6.21 -7.16
CA LYS A 169 28.73 5.55 -6.08
C LYS A 169 27.41 5.05 -6.62
N TYR A 170 27.06 3.82 -6.26
CA TYR A 170 25.78 3.21 -6.60
C TYR A 170 24.99 3.00 -5.33
N TYR A 171 23.68 3.16 -5.44
CA TYR A 171 22.78 3.04 -4.32
C TYR A 171 21.85 1.87 -4.56
N TYR A 172 21.60 1.11 -3.50
CA TYR A 172 20.72 -0.05 -3.57
C TYR A 172 19.66 0.09 -2.50
N ILE A 173 18.43 -0.22 -2.88
CA ILE A 173 17.33 -0.39 -1.96
C ILE A 173 16.71 -1.75 -2.24
N THR A 174 16.79 -2.65 -1.28
CA THR A 174 16.15 -3.96 -1.37
C THR A 174 15.02 -4.00 -0.38
N MET A 175 13.81 -4.34 -0.86
CA MET A 175 12.67 -4.58 0.01
C MET A 175 12.47 -6.08 0.23
N CYS A 176 12.11 -6.42 1.46
CA CYS A 176 11.92 -7.78 1.91
C CYS A 176 10.44 -8.08 2.13
N ASN A 177 10.11 -9.32 2.49
CA ASN A 177 8.73 -9.77 2.58
C ASN A 177 7.81 -8.89 3.45
N PRO A 178 8.22 -8.35 4.62
CA PRO A 178 7.35 -7.48 5.41
C PRO A 178 6.90 -6.21 4.67
N PHE A 179 7.73 -5.65 3.78
CA PHE A 179 7.34 -4.53 2.94
C PHE A 179 6.20 -4.90 1.98
N PHE A 180 6.30 -6.06 1.31
CA PHE A 180 5.26 -6.52 0.37
C PHE A 180 3.97 -6.99 1.04
N GLN A 181 3.96 -7.10 2.36
CA GLN A 181 2.79 -7.42 3.18
C GLN A 181 2.20 -6.18 3.87
N SER A 182 2.85 -5.02 3.76
CA SER A 182 2.40 -3.78 4.37
C SER A 182 1.44 -3.01 3.46
N ASP A 183 0.56 -2.24 4.08
CA ASP A 183 -0.38 -1.38 3.38
C ASP A 183 0.30 -0.14 2.79
N ASP A 184 -0.24 0.40 1.70
CA ASP A 184 0.16 1.70 1.18
C ASP A 184 -0.45 2.88 1.96
N LEU A 185 0.04 4.09 1.70
CA LEU A 185 -0.40 5.29 2.43
C LEU A 185 -1.89 5.58 2.20
N MET A 186 -2.40 5.40 0.98
CA MET A 186 -3.80 5.72 0.66
C MET A 186 -4.77 4.79 1.37
N TYR A 187 -4.44 3.50 1.43
CA TYR A 187 -5.21 2.53 2.19
C TYR A 187 -5.26 2.88 3.68
N LYS A 188 -4.12 3.31 4.27
CA LYS A 188 -4.12 3.79 5.66
C LYS A 188 -5.01 5.02 5.86
N ILE A 189 -5.04 5.94 4.91
CA ILE A 189 -5.88 7.15 4.99
C ILE A 189 -7.35 6.75 5.00
N ASP A 190 -7.75 5.85 4.10
CA ASP A 190 -9.12 5.36 4.02
C ASP A 190 -9.53 4.64 5.32
N GLN A 191 -8.66 3.76 5.85
CA GLN A 191 -8.90 3.08 7.12
C GLN A 191 -9.06 4.05 8.30
N ILE A 192 -8.21 5.07 8.40
CA ILE A 192 -8.25 6.04 9.49
C ILE A 192 -9.47 6.94 9.36
N GLU A 193 -9.80 7.42 8.16
CA GLU A 193 -11.00 8.23 7.93
C GLU A 193 -12.28 7.47 8.27
N GLU A 194 -12.38 6.18 7.91
CA GLU A 194 -13.53 5.33 8.21
C GLU A 194 -13.75 5.18 9.74
N GLU A 195 -12.68 4.97 10.51
CA GLU A 195 -12.79 4.90 11.98
C GLU A 195 -13.15 6.26 12.59
N MET A 196 -12.57 7.34 12.08
CA MET A 196 -12.89 8.70 12.55
C MET A 196 -14.35 9.08 12.29
N GLN A 197 -14.94 8.65 11.18
CA GLN A 197 -16.37 8.82 10.90
C GLN A 197 -17.27 8.09 11.91
N ARG A 198 -16.76 7.02 12.52
CA ARG A 198 -17.40 6.24 13.59
C ARG A 198 -17.04 6.73 14.99
N GLU A 199 -16.41 7.90 15.10
CA GLU A 199 -15.94 8.48 16.36
C GLU A 199 -14.90 7.60 17.09
N LYS A 200 -14.15 6.80 16.33
CA LYS A 200 -13.04 5.97 16.82
C LYS A 200 -11.71 6.58 16.38
N PHE A 201 -10.98 7.16 17.32
CA PHE A 201 -9.77 7.94 17.02
C PHE A 201 -8.47 7.19 17.24
N GLU A 202 -8.53 5.93 17.68
CA GLU A 202 -7.33 5.16 18.04
C GLU A 202 -6.29 5.11 16.91
N LYS A 203 -6.72 4.81 15.68
CA LYS A 203 -5.81 4.73 14.52
C LYS A 203 -5.26 6.10 14.08
N ALA A 204 -6.00 7.18 14.33
CA ALA A 204 -5.53 8.54 14.08
C ALA A 204 -4.53 9.02 15.15
N GLN A 205 -4.68 8.53 16.39
CA GLN A 205 -3.86 8.94 17.53
C GLN A 205 -2.60 8.10 17.72
N GLN A 206 -2.62 6.81 17.37
CA GLN A 206 -1.49 5.92 17.59
C GLN A 206 -0.66 5.73 16.32
N ALA A 207 0.62 6.09 16.39
CA ALA A 207 1.55 6.09 15.27
C ALA A 207 1.72 4.69 14.62
N LYS A 208 1.58 3.60 15.39
CA LYS A 208 1.70 2.23 14.85
C LYS A 208 0.70 1.92 13.73
N TRP A 209 -0.50 2.52 13.72
CA TRP A 209 -1.50 2.29 12.67
C TRP A 209 -1.22 3.08 11.38
N GLN A 210 -0.27 4.00 11.45
CA GLN A 210 0.05 4.95 10.39
C GLN A 210 1.28 4.52 9.57
N LYS A 211 1.88 3.38 9.90
CA LYS A 211 2.97 2.78 9.12
C LYS A 211 2.46 2.36 7.74
N SER A 212 3.22 2.71 6.71
CA SER A 212 2.90 2.38 5.31
C SER A 212 4.16 1.96 4.55
N THR A 213 3.98 1.36 3.37
CA THR A 213 5.08 1.06 2.44
C THR A 213 5.86 2.33 2.08
N GLY A 214 5.20 3.49 1.98
CA GLY A 214 5.87 4.78 1.79
C GLY A 214 6.81 5.17 2.92
N GLN A 215 6.39 5.01 4.18
CA GLN A 215 7.25 5.27 5.34
C GLN A 215 8.45 4.32 5.37
N MET A 216 8.23 3.03 5.09
CA MET A 216 9.32 2.04 5.00
C MET A 216 10.29 2.36 3.86
N PHE A 217 9.78 2.76 2.70
CA PHE A 217 10.61 3.14 1.57
C PHE A 217 11.41 4.42 1.83
N LEU A 218 10.80 5.38 2.53
CA LEU A 218 11.50 6.58 3.02
C LEU A 218 12.63 6.21 3.98
N HIS A 219 12.37 5.33 4.95
CA HIS A 219 13.41 4.82 5.88
C HIS A 219 14.63 4.30 5.10
N GLU A 220 14.42 3.39 4.14
CA GLU A 220 15.55 2.84 3.38
C GLU A 220 16.28 3.89 2.54
N MET A 221 15.56 4.86 1.98
CA MET A 221 16.20 5.97 1.26
C MET A 221 17.14 6.77 2.16
N MET A 222 16.85 6.91 3.46
CA MET A 222 17.68 7.68 4.40
C MET A 222 19.07 7.07 4.60
N HIS A 223 19.23 5.76 4.49
CA HIS A 223 20.55 5.10 4.56
C HIS A 223 21.45 5.37 3.36
N LEU A 224 20.98 6.03 2.31
CA LEU A 224 21.82 6.32 1.15
C LEU A 224 22.77 7.49 1.45
N ASN A 225 24.05 7.33 1.11
CA ASN A 225 25.04 8.40 1.28
C ASN A 225 24.73 9.66 0.46
N SER A 226 23.77 9.61 -0.47
CA SER A 226 23.31 10.81 -1.19
C SER A 226 22.40 11.71 -0.36
N VAL A 227 21.80 11.22 0.72
CA VAL A 227 20.87 12.00 1.56
C VAL A 227 21.58 13.06 2.36
N GLY A 228 22.75 12.77 2.93
CA GLY A 228 23.46 13.74 3.74
C GLY A 228 24.73 13.24 4.40
N THR A 229 25.39 14.16 5.10
CA THR A 229 26.53 13.91 5.99
C THR A 229 26.21 14.54 7.35
N PRO A 230 26.33 13.81 8.48
CA PRO A 230 26.83 12.43 8.61
C PRO A 230 25.93 11.39 7.93
N HIS A 231 26.49 10.21 7.69
CA HIS A 231 25.71 9.07 7.21
C HIS A 231 24.61 8.71 8.22
N ILE A 232 23.41 8.41 7.72
CA ILE A 232 22.26 8.06 8.54
C ILE A 232 22.23 6.52 8.69
N ASN A 233 22.34 6.06 9.92
CA ASN A 233 22.40 4.66 10.30
C ASN A 233 21.06 4.18 10.86
N ASP A 234 21.01 2.89 11.15
CA ASP A 234 20.08 2.35 12.14
C ASP A 234 20.72 2.50 13.52
N GLU A 235 20.08 3.24 14.43
CA GLU A 235 20.61 3.44 15.78
C GLU A 235 20.01 2.44 16.77
N HIS A 236 20.71 2.17 17.87
CA HIS A 236 20.13 1.46 19.02
C HIS A 236 19.61 2.47 20.04
N VAL A 237 18.55 2.18 20.77
CA VAL A 237 18.09 3.07 21.86
C VAL A 237 19.20 3.24 22.90
N ASP A 238 19.84 2.15 23.30
CA ASP A 238 21.04 2.14 24.12
C ASP A 238 22.27 1.89 23.24
N PRO A 239 23.26 2.79 23.19
CA PRO A 239 24.41 2.63 22.30
C PRO A 239 25.27 1.40 22.62
N ASP A 240 25.23 0.90 23.85
CA ASP A 240 26.04 -0.24 24.29
C ASP A 240 25.31 -1.58 24.14
N SER A 241 24.04 -1.55 23.72
CA SER A 241 23.22 -2.74 23.54
C SER A 241 23.37 -3.32 22.13
N ALA A 242 23.60 -4.63 22.03
CA ALA A 242 23.60 -5.36 20.76
C ALA A 242 22.19 -5.58 20.19
N ASP A 243 21.18 -5.46 21.06
CA ASP A 243 19.75 -5.50 20.74
C ASP A 243 19.13 -4.12 20.98
N ASN A 244 17.81 -3.96 20.85
CA ASN A 244 17.10 -2.68 21.08
C ASN A 244 17.36 -1.64 20.00
N TRP A 245 17.25 -2.05 18.73
CA TRP A 245 17.26 -1.12 17.61
C TRP A 245 16.15 -0.08 17.77
N ALA A 246 16.40 1.13 17.30
CA ALA A 246 15.51 2.28 17.39
C ALA A 246 14.35 2.21 16.38
N TYR A 247 13.83 1.01 16.13
CA TYR A 247 12.77 0.75 15.16
C TYR A 247 11.37 0.95 15.72
N GLY A 248 10.54 1.62 14.92
CA GLY A 248 9.17 1.97 15.26
C GLY A 248 9.08 3.27 16.06
N PRO A 249 7.86 3.81 16.21
CA PRO A 249 7.67 5.15 16.74
C PRO A 249 8.08 5.21 18.22
N SER A 250 7.85 4.16 19.00
CA SER A 250 8.22 4.14 20.43
C SER A 250 9.73 4.18 20.64
N ARG A 251 10.48 3.33 19.94
CA ARG A 251 11.94 3.25 20.10
C ARG A 251 12.63 4.49 19.53
N THR A 252 12.12 5.02 18.42
CA THR A 252 12.57 6.32 17.88
C THR A 252 12.36 7.44 18.89
N HIS A 253 11.19 7.51 19.53
CA HIS A 253 10.91 8.51 20.56
C HIS A 253 11.77 8.32 21.83
N MET A 254 12.01 7.07 22.26
CA MET A 254 12.95 6.79 23.35
C MET A 254 14.37 7.23 23.01
N LEU A 255 14.86 6.91 21.81
CA LEU A 255 16.17 7.32 21.33
C LEU A 255 16.31 8.84 21.43
N ALA A 256 15.33 9.59 20.92
CA ALA A 256 15.34 11.05 20.93
C ALA A 256 15.36 11.65 22.36
N ARG A 257 14.70 11.00 23.33
CA ARG A 257 14.61 11.46 24.72
C ARG A 257 15.73 10.97 25.63
N ARG A 258 16.54 10.01 25.17
CA ARG A 258 17.58 9.38 25.99
C ARG A 258 18.61 10.42 26.45
N LYS A 259 18.76 10.57 27.76
CA LYS A 259 19.84 11.39 28.34
C LYS A 259 21.13 10.60 28.27
N LEU A 260 22.12 11.11 27.54
CA LEU A 260 23.45 10.51 27.41
C LEU A 260 24.51 11.53 27.82
N ASN A 261 25.63 11.04 28.35
CA ASN A 261 26.75 11.88 28.80
C ASN A 261 27.53 12.52 27.64
N GLN A 262 27.38 12.02 26.40
CA GLN A 262 28.01 12.54 25.20
C GLN A 262 26.98 12.56 24.05
N GLY A 263 26.70 13.74 23.47
CA GLY A 263 25.84 13.90 22.30
C GLY A 263 24.42 13.34 22.47
N GLY A 264 23.64 13.90 23.40
CA GLY A 264 22.33 13.41 23.88
C GLY A 264 21.35 12.88 22.82
N GLY A 265 20.28 12.21 23.26
CA GLY A 265 19.35 11.45 22.42
C GLY A 265 18.91 12.11 21.10
N ALA A 266 18.72 13.43 21.08
CA ALA A 266 18.40 14.18 19.87
C ALA A 266 19.50 14.10 18.77
N ALA A 267 20.78 14.15 19.14
CA ALA A 267 21.87 14.04 18.17
C ALA A 267 21.92 12.65 17.53
N ARG A 268 21.73 11.58 18.33
CA ARG A 268 21.63 10.21 17.81
C ARG A 268 20.35 9.98 17.01
N ALA A 269 19.23 10.56 17.43
CA ALA A 269 18.00 10.53 16.64
C ALA A 269 18.19 11.18 15.27
N SER A 270 19.02 12.23 15.16
CA SER A 270 19.38 12.86 13.88
C SER A 270 20.28 12.00 12.97
N THR A 271 20.84 10.90 13.49
CA THR A 271 21.60 9.91 12.71
C THR A 271 20.84 8.59 12.53
N ASN A 272 19.55 8.52 12.91
CA ASN A 272 18.71 7.33 12.79
C ASN A 272 17.71 7.45 11.62
N ALA A 273 17.69 6.51 10.69
CA ALA A 273 16.81 6.53 9.51
C ALA A 273 15.32 6.56 9.90
N ASP A 274 14.95 5.76 10.90
CA ASP A 274 13.57 5.66 11.36
C ASP A 274 13.06 6.96 12.00
N SER A 275 13.96 7.78 12.58
CA SER A 275 13.60 9.11 13.09
C SER A 275 13.07 10.04 12.01
N TYR A 276 13.71 10.06 10.84
CA TYR A 276 13.26 10.90 9.73
C TYR A 276 11.97 10.37 9.12
N ALA A 277 11.89 9.05 8.93
CA ALA A 277 10.70 8.41 8.39
C ALA A 277 9.47 8.64 9.29
N TRP A 278 9.63 8.53 10.62
CA TRP A 278 8.57 8.82 11.58
C TRP A 278 8.29 10.30 11.74
N LEU A 279 9.28 11.20 11.65
CA LEU A 279 9.03 12.64 11.67
C LEU A 279 8.15 13.05 10.48
N ALA A 280 8.52 12.63 9.27
CA ALA A 280 7.78 12.89 8.04
C ALA A 280 6.35 12.33 8.13
N ASN A 281 6.22 11.05 8.53
CA ASN A 281 4.95 10.38 8.68
C ASN A 281 4.08 11.07 9.74
N SER A 282 4.63 11.36 10.92
CA SER A 282 3.89 11.98 12.01
C SER A 282 3.41 13.38 11.67
N LYS A 283 4.22 14.19 10.98
CA LYS A 283 3.81 15.52 10.52
C LYS A 283 2.72 15.43 9.46
N TYR A 284 2.84 14.50 8.50
CA TYR A 284 1.79 14.22 7.52
C TYR A 284 0.45 13.89 8.19
N TRP A 285 0.45 12.92 9.12
CA TRP A 285 -0.75 12.49 9.81
C TRP A 285 -1.31 13.52 10.77
N TRP A 286 -0.44 14.30 11.44
CA TRP A 286 -0.84 15.48 12.19
C TRP A 286 -1.59 16.43 11.26
N ASP A 287 -1.01 16.81 10.14
CA ASP A 287 -1.62 17.77 9.20
C ASP A 287 -2.94 17.27 8.62
N LEU A 288 -3.02 15.97 8.34
CA LEU A 288 -4.22 15.33 7.80
C LEU A 288 -5.36 15.19 8.84
N THR A 289 -5.05 14.70 10.04
CA THR A 289 -6.05 14.27 11.03
C THR A 289 -6.31 15.31 12.13
N GLY A 290 -5.34 16.19 12.36
CA GLY A 290 -5.30 17.06 13.53
C GLY A 290 -4.89 16.36 14.83
N HIS A 291 -4.62 15.05 14.82
CA HIS A 291 -4.19 14.29 16.00
C HIS A 291 -2.71 13.99 15.96
N PHE A 292 -1.99 14.28 17.05
CA PHE A 292 -0.54 14.11 17.06
C PHE A 292 -0.28 12.61 17.16
N PRO A 293 0.45 12.01 16.20
CA PRO A 293 0.69 10.57 16.25
C PRO A 293 1.60 10.22 17.40
N ARG A 294 1.07 9.41 18.31
CA ARG A 294 1.74 9.04 19.55
C ARG A 294 2.22 7.61 19.46
N PRO A 295 3.47 7.33 19.83
CA PRO A 295 3.86 5.97 20.13
C PRO A 295 3.02 5.39 21.27
N ASP A 296 2.82 4.07 21.29
CA ASP A 296 2.24 3.42 22.47
C ASP A 296 3.06 3.78 23.72
N ASN A 297 2.35 4.17 24.78
CA ASN A 297 2.93 4.56 26.07
C ASN A 297 4.05 5.62 26.01
N TYR A 298 4.01 6.58 25.08
CA TYR A 298 4.97 7.70 24.99
C TYR A 298 5.15 8.53 26.29
N LYS A 299 4.20 8.43 27.23
CA LYS A 299 4.29 9.06 28.57
C LYS A 299 5.03 8.22 29.60
N GLN A 300 5.15 6.90 29.40
CA GLN A 300 5.86 6.02 30.32
C GLN A 300 7.36 6.19 30.10
N GLN A 301 8.10 6.34 31.19
CA GLN A 301 9.45 6.86 31.10
C GLN A 301 10.46 5.86 30.53
N ASP A 302 10.32 4.54 30.70
CA ASP A 302 11.35 3.61 30.18
C ASP A 302 10.92 2.13 29.96
N GLU A 303 9.65 1.74 30.14
CA GLU A 303 9.29 0.31 30.07
C GLU A 303 7.97 0.03 29.33
N LEU A 304 8.05 -0.42 28.08
CA LEU A 304 6.95 -1.16 27.44
C LEU A 304 7.08 -2.65 27.77
N SER A 305 5.94 -3.34 27.85
CA SER A 305 5.94 -4.81 27.91
C SER A 305 6.46 -5.44 26.61
N ALA A 306 7.06 -6.64 26.68
CA ALA A 306 7.50 -7.42 25.50
C ALA A 306 6.42 -7.53 24.40
N ASN A 307 5.15 -7.65 24.76
CA ASN A 307 4.05 -7.74 23.79
C ASN A 307 3.70 -6.39 23.16
N ALA A 308 3.73 -5.30 23.95
CA ALA A 308 3.59 -3.95 23.40
C ALA A 308 4.75 -3.63 22.44
N TRP A 309 5.96 -4.12 22.73
CA TRP A 309 7.10 -4.04 21.80
C TRP A 309 6.87 -4.80 20.49
N VAL A 310 6.29 -5.99 20.56
CA VAL A 310 5.95 -6.77 19.36
C VAL A 310 4.98 -5.97 18.49
N GLN A 311 3.89 -5.46 19.07
CA GLN A 311 2.85 -4.71 18.35
C GLN A 311 3.36 -3.39 17.74
N GLU A 312 4.17 -2.63 18.48
CA GLU A 312 4.73 -1.34 18.02
C GLU A 312 5.61 -1.47 16.76
N GLN A 313 6.37 -2.56 16.63
CA GLN A 313 7.17 -2.78 15.40
C GLN A 313 6.46 -3.68 14.37
N ASN A 314 5.36 -4.37 14.73
CA ASN A 314 4.62 -5.32 13.86
C ASN A 314 3.21 -4.88 13.44
N ALA A 315 2.77 -3.65 13.62
CA ALA A 315 1.46 -3.24 13.09
C ALA A 315 1.54 -3.15 11.54
N PHE A 316 1.24 -4.16 10.71
CA PHE A 316 0.52 -5.43 10.94
C PHE A 316 1.23 -6.68 10.37
N THR A 317 1.16 -7.79 11.11
CA THR A 317 1.14 -9.17 10.58
C THR A 317 0.12 -10.00 11.39
N LEU A 318 -0.68 -10.85 10.72
CA LEU A 318 -1.39 -11.93 11.40
C LEU A 318 -0.41 -13.08 11.63
N ASP A 319 -0.06 -13.29 12.89
CA ASP A 319 0.93 -14.26 13.36
C ASP A 319 0.24 -15.59 13.71
N PHE A 320 0.66 -16.66 13.04
CA PHE A 320 0.20 -18.04 13.31
C PHE A 320 1.08 -18.76 14.37
N GLY A 321 2.08 -18.07 14.90
CA GLY A 321 3.16 -18.61 15.71
C GLY A 321 4.25 -19.28 14.86
N THR A 322 5.28 -19.82 15.53
CA THR A 322 6.34 -20.58 14.84
C THR A 322 5.76 -21.86 14.27
N ILE A 323 5.75 -21.96 12.93
CA ILE A 323 5.45 -23.21 12.21
C ILE A 323 6.77 -23.96 12.04
N ARG A 324 6.89 -25.11 12.69
CA ARG A 324 8.01 -26.04 12.51
C ARG A 324 7.61 -27.13 11.52
N GLN A 325 8.60 -27.84 10.98
CA GLN A 325 8.35 -28.91 10.00
C GLN A 325 7.49 -30.05 10.56
N ASP A 326 7.41 -30.20 11.89
CA ASP A 326 6.60 -31.17 12.61
C ASP A 326 5.29 -30.59 13.16
N THR A 327 4.96 -29.32 12.87
CA THR A 327 3.70 -28.72 13.31
C THR A 327 2.54 -29.30 12.50
N PRO A 328 1.58 -30.01 13.11
CA PRO A 328 0.52 -30.67 12.37
C PRO A 328 -0.52 -29.66 11.87
N ASP A 329 -1.05 -29.88 10.67
CA ASP A 329 -2.00 -28.98 10.01
C ASP A 329 -3.27 -28.71 10.83
N SER A 330 -3.67 -29.64 11.69
CA SER A 330 -4.81 -29.49 12.60
C SER A 330 -4.57 -28.40 13.67
N GLU A 331 -3.33 -28.17 14.10
CA GLU A 331 -2.97 -27.14 15.06
C GLU A 331 -2.90 -25.75 14.41
N ILE A 332 -2.37 -25.67 13.17
CA ILE A 332 -2.39 -24.46 12.35
C ILE A 332 -3.84 -24.05 12.07
N THR A 333 -4.70 -25.01 11.73
CA THR A 333 -6.13 -24.80 11.48
C THR A 333 -6.89 -24.38 12.74
N LYS A 334 -6.55 -24.92 13.92
CA LYS A 334 -7.14 -24.50 15.21
C LYS A 334 -6.80 -23.04 15.56
N ARG A 335 -5.57 -22.61 15.30
CA ARG A 335 -5.11 -21.22 15.55
C ARG A 335 -5.75 -20.22 14.60
N LEU A 336 -5.84 -20.57 13.31
CA LEU A 336 -6.59 -19.79 12.31
C LEU A 336 -8.07 -19.63 12.70
N ASN A 337 -8.71 -20.71 13.16
CA ASN A 337 -10.13 -20.70 13.55
C ASN A 337 -10.40 -19.93 14.85
N ALA A 338 -9.49 -19.93 15.81
CA ALA A 338 -9.60 -19.12 17.03
C ALA A 338 -9.53 -17.61 16.73
N ILE A 339 -8.63 -17.20 15.82
CA ILE A 339 -8.50 -15.81 15.36
C ILE A 339 -9.76 -15.39 14.58
N THR A 340 -10.28 -16.26 13.70
CA THR A 340 -11.47 -15.95 12.89
C THR A 340 -12.80 -16.04 13.64
N ASN A 341 -12.93 -16.84 14.71
CA ASN A 341 -14.16 -16.90 15.51
C ASN A 341 -14.32 -15.69 16.45
N GLY A 342 -13.23 -15.00 16.82
CA GLY A 342 -13.29 -13.72 17.54
C GLY A 342 -13.95 -12.58 16.75
N PHE A 343 -13.99 -12.67 15.42
CA PHE A 343 -14.67 -11.71 14.54
C PHE A 343 -16.16 -12.00 14.32
N LYS A 344 -16.70 -13.12 14.81
CA LYS A 344 -18.06 -13.59 14.48
C LYS A 344 -19.16 -13.20 15.48
N ASN A 345 -18.85 -12.57 16.62
CA ASN A 345 -19.86 -12.12 17.60
C ASN A 345 -20.04 -10.59 17.54
N GLY A 346 -20.91 -10.10 16.65
CA GLY A 346 -21.49 -8.73 16.75
C GLY A 346 -22.69 -8.68 17.72
N PRO A 347 -23.14 -7.49 18.15
CA PRO A 347 -24.59 -7.17 18.05
C PRO A 347 -24.92 -5.65 17.90
N PRO A 348 -26.20 -5.23 17.73
CA PRO A 348 -27.23 -5.61 16.75
C PRO A 348 -27.81 -4.31 16.06
N PRO A 349 -28.97 -4.32 15.35
CA PRO A 349 -29.22 -3.48 14.17
C PRO A 349 -29.86 -2.11 14.45
N SER A 350 -29.64 -1.15 13.56
CA SER A 350 -30.51 0.01 13.32
C SER A 350 -30.19 0.52 11.90
N GLY A 351 -31.07 0.57 10.91
CA GLY A 351 -32.47 0.93 10.98
C GLY A 351 -32.64 2.40 10.58
N SER A 352 -32.57 2.69 9.27
CA SER A 352 -33.26 3.76 8.50
C SER A 352 -32.41 4.47 7.42
N LYS A 353 -32.99 4.53 6.21
CA LYS A 353 -32.65 5.26 4.96
C LYS A 353 -33.15 6.73 5.02
N PRO A 354 -33.08 7.56 3.95
CA PRO A 354 -32.11 7.75 2.83
C PRO A 354 -31.67 9.24 2.75
N GLY A 355 -30.77 9.76 1.92
CA GLY A 355 -29.94 9.31 0.81
C GLY A 355 -29.43 10.57 0.07
N VAL A 356 -28.17 10.60 -0.35
CA VAL A 356 -27.61 11.49 -1.38
C VAL A 356 -26.47 10.70 -2.01
N GLY A 357 -26.50 10.52 -3.34
CA GLY A 357 -25.61 9.61 -4.07
C GLY A 357 -24.13 9.89 -3.81
N SER A 358 -23.47 8.95 -3.13
CA SER A 358 -22.02 8.86 -3.03
C SER A 358 -21.48 8.18 -4.28
N LYS A 359 -20.46 8.80 -4.87
CA LYS A 359 -19.57 8.20 -5.87
C LYS A 359 -19.10 6.81 -5.41
N PRO A 360 -19.00 5.80 -6.30
CA PRO A 360 -18.43 4.50 -6.00
C PRO A 360 -17.07 4.68 -5.32
N SER A 361 -16.92 4.03 -4.18
CA SER A 361 -15.69 3.99 -3.41
C SER A 361 -14.60 3.35 -4.27
N ALA A 362 -13.45 4.01 -4.36
CA ALA A 362 -12.28 3.44 -5.01
C ALA A 362 -11.88 2.16 -4.27
N GLY A 363 -11.49 1.12 -5.00
CA GLY A 363 -11.11 -0.17 -4.40
C GLY A 363 -12.15 -1.28 -4.52
N LYS A 364 -13.20 -1.06 -5.32
CA LYS A 364 -14.21 -2.07 -5.68
C LYS A 364 -14.11 -2.52 -7.14
N SER A 365 -14.70 -3.68 -7.44
CA SER A 365 -14.78 -4.25 -8.78
C SER A 365 -16.19 -4.76 -9.05
N LEU A 366 -16.65 -4.65 -10.29
CA LEU A 366 -17.84 -5.37 -10.75
C LEU A 366 -17.37 -6.74 -11.21
N SER A 367 -17.91 -7.82 -10.66
CA SER A 367 -17.67 -9.19 -11.12
C SER A 367 -18.96 -9.75 -11.75
N ILE A 368 -18.84 -10.31 -12.94
CA ILE A 368 -19.95 -10.94 -13.67
C ILE A 368 -19.65 -12.43 -13.84
N LEU A 369 -20.59 -13.26 -13.41
CA LEU A 369 -20.47 -14.72 -13.46
C LEU A 369 -21.71 -15.37 -14.07
N ALA A 370 -21.53 -16.52 -14.70
CA ALA A 370 -22.64 -17.40 -15.03
C ALA A 370 -22.97 -18.26 -13.81
N MET A 371 -24.25 -18.47 -13.54
CA MET A 371 -24.78 -19.34 -12.51
C MET A 371 -25.66 -20.41 -13.16
N ALA A 372 -25.42 -21.67 -12.83
CA ALA A 372 -26.29 -22.79 -13.16
C ALA A 372 -26.98 -23.28 -11.89
N GLN A 373 -28.31 -23.38 -11.91
CA GLN A 373 -29.11 -23.84 -10.78
C GLN A 373 -29.99 -25.03 -11.19
N VAL A 374 -29.85 -26.14 -10.48
CA VAL A 374 -30.64 -27.36 -10.68
C VAL A 374 -31.94 -27.27 -9.90
N ASN A 375 -33.05 -27.18 -10.62
CA ASN A 375 -34.40 -27.22 -10.05
C ASN A 375 -34.96 -28.64 -10.17
N THR A 376 -35.45 -29.18 -9.06
CA THR A 376 -36.08 -30.51 -9.03
C THR A 376 -37.59 -30.37 -9.01
N HIS A 377 -38.28 -30.96 -9.97
CA HIS A 377 -39.74 -31.02 -10.06
C HIS A 377 -40.17 -32.49 -9.98
N GLY A 378 -40.50 -32.98 -8.77
CA GLY A 378 -40.90 -34.37 -8.57
C GLY A 378 -39.84 -35.37 -9.06
N THR A 379 -40.13 -36.09 -10.15
CA THR A 379 -39.26 -37.10 -10.76
C THR A 379 -38.32 -36.56 -11.85
N SER A 380 -38.39 -35.27 -12.19
CA SER A 380 -37.52 -34.64 -13.20
C SER A 380 -36.71 -33.47 -12.63
N GLY A 381 -35.62 -33.11 -13.31
CA GLY A 381 -34.82 -31.94 -12.99
C GLY A 381 -34.61 -31.06 -14.22
N SER A 382 -34.59 -29.75 -14.03
CA SER A 382 -34.16 -28.77 -15.03
C SER A 382 -32.94 -28.02 -14.50
N THR A 383 -32.17 -27.40 -15.39
CA THR A 383 -31.05 -26.52 -15.02
C THR A 383 -31.26 -25.16 -15.65
N ASP A 384 -31.35 -24.13 -14.82
CA ASP A 384 -31.46 -22.75 -15.26
C ASP A 384 -30.08 -22.11 -15.27
N TYR A 385 -29.77 -21.38 -16.34
CA TYR A 385 -28.52 -20.64 -16.47
C TYR A 385 -28.81 -19.14 -16.49
N SER A 386 -28.03 -18.34 -15.77
CA SER A 386 -28.17 -16.89 -15.79
C SER A 386 -26.86 -16.17 -15.49
N TRP A 387 -26.72 -14.96 -16.02
CA TRP A 387 -25.71 -14.00 -15.59
C TRP A 387 -26.08 -13.38 -14.25
N ARG A 388 -25.11 -13.27 -13.36
CA ARG A 388 -25.24 -12.66 -12.05
C ARG A 388 -24.11 -11.64 -11.87
N PHE A 389 -24.44 -10.52 -11.25
CA PHE A 389 -23.57 -9.36 -11.12
C PHE A 389 -23.29 -9.14 -9.65
N PHE A 390 -22.03 -8.87 -9.30
CA PHE A 390 -21.62 -8.68 -7.92
C PHE A 390 -20.66 -7.50 -7.81
N THR A 391 -20.69 -6.76 -6.71
CA THR A 391 -19.56 -5.93 -6.31
C THR A 391 -18.60 -6.75 -5.45
N THR A 392 -17.30 -6.60 -5.70
CA THR A 392 -16.21 -7.26 -4.97
C THR A 392 -15.11 -6.23 -4.66
N ASN A 393 -14.03 -6.64 -4.00
CA ASN A 393 -12.82 -5.82 -3.89
C ASN A 393 -11.99 -5.89 -5.19
N VAL A 394 -11.23 -4.84 -5.50
CA VAL A 394 -10.38 -4.76 -6.71
C VAL A 394 -9.50 -6.00 -6.88
N GLY A 395 -9.39 -6.45 -8.13
CA GLY A 395 -8.53 -7.58 -8.51
C GLY A 395 -9.05 -8.94 -8.07
N LYS A 396 -10.29 -9.05 -7.58
CA LYS A 396 -10.93 -10.32 -7.23
C LYS A 396 -12.25 -10.49 -7.96
N ALA A 397 -12.31 -11.47 -8.86
CA ALA A 397 -13.59 -12.02 -9.31
C ALA A 397 -14.24 -12.84 -8.18
N VAL A 398 -15.55 -13.08 -8.27
CA VAL A 398 -16.24 -13.96 -7.32
C VAL A 398 -15.76 -15.40 -7.50
N ASP A 399 -15.09 -15.94 -6.49
CA ASP A 399 -14.49 -17.27 -6.49
C ASP A 399 -15.21 -18.28 -5.57
N GLU A 400 -15.89 -17.82 -4.52
CA GLU A 400 -16.50 -18.69 -3.49
C GLU A 400 -18.03 -18.55 -3.36
N CYS A 401 -18.80 -18.98 -4.36
CA CYS A 401 -20.26 -19.14 -4.23
C CYS A 401 -20.99 -17.93 -3.65
N ALA A 402 -20.48 -16.74 -3.95
CA ALA A 402 -20.90 -15.46 -3.41
C ALA A 402 -20.91 -15.34 -1.86
N LYS A 403 -19.98 -16.00 -1.16
CA LYS A 403 -19.83 -15.88 0.30
C LYS A 403 -18.93 -14.70 0.68
N ASN A 404 -19.30 -14.00 1.75
CA ASN A 404 -18.55 -12.96 2.49
C ASN A 404 -17.94 -11.81 1.66
N GLY A 405 -18.46 -10.59 1.86
CA GLY A 405 -17.84 -9.37 1.31
C GLY A 405 -18.11 -9.13 -0.18
N VAL A 406 -19.07 -9.86 -0.75
CA VAL A 406 -19.61 -9.62 -2.09
C VAL A 406 -21.08 -9.26 -2.00
N GLU A 407 -21.50 -8.24 -2.74
CA GLU A 407 -22.91 -7.81 -2.79
C GLU A 407 -23.46 -8.13 -4.17
N GLU A 408 -24.55 -8.90 -4.22
CA GLU A 408 -25.21 -9.19 -5.48
C GLU A 408 -26.02 -7.99 -5.98
N ILE A 409 -25.84 -7.65 -7.25
CA ILE A 409 -26.58 -6.59 -7.93
C ILE A 409 -27.58 -7.25 -8.87
N THR A 410 -28.87 -6.99 -8.65
CA THR A 410 -29.91 -7.35 -9.62
C THR A 410 -29.99 -6.27 -10.69
N PRO A 411 -29.76 -6.59 -11.98
CA PRO A 411 -29.92 -5.61 -13.04
C PRO A 411 -31.38 -5.16 -13.15
N SER A 412 -31.62 -3.85 -13.24
CA SER A 412 -32.97 -3.27 -13.22
C SER A 412 -33.54 -3.01 -14.62
N GLY A 413 -32.91 -3.53 -15.67
CA GLY A 413 -33.35 -3.40 -17.06
C GLY A 413 -32.26 -3.76 -18.07
N GLY A 414 -32.63 -3.76 -19.35
CA GLY A 414 -31.75 -4.11 -20.46
C GLY A 414 -31.94 -5.55 -20.95
N THR A 415 -30.86 -6.26 -21.22
CA THR A 415 -30.86 -7.64 -21.69
C THR A 415 -31.28 -8.61 -20.58
N ASP A 416 -32.09 -9.62 -20.91
CA ASP A 416 -32.44 -10.69 -19.97
C ASP A 416 -31.16 -11.42 -19.54
N PRO A 417 -30.84 -11.51 -18.24
CA PRO A 417 -29.66 -12.24 -17.78
C PRO A 417 -29.76 -13.75 -18.03
N LYS A 418 -30.91 -14.30 -18.42
CA LYS A 418 -31.05 -15.72 -18.71
C LYS A 418 -30.18 -16.16 -19.88
N LEU A 419 -29.53 -17.29 -19.67
CA LEU A 419 -28.71 -17.98 -20.65
C LEU A 419 -29.49 -19.17 -21.25
N PRO A 420 -29.15 -19.61 -22.49
CA PRO A 420 -29.74 -20.80 -23.09
C PRO A 420 -29.61 -22.04 -22.20
N SER A 421 -30.61 -22.93 -22.20
CA SER A 421 -30.63 -24.14 -21.38
C SER A 421 -29.52 -25.15 -21.72
N ASN A 422 -28.87 -25.01 -22.87
CA ASN A 422 -27.74 -25.82 -23.33
C ASN A 422 -26.37 -25.14 -23.07
N THR A 423 -26.31 -24.14 -22.18
CA THR A 423 -25.07 -23.41 -21.87
C THR A 423 -24.01 -24.35 -21.30
N ASN A 424 -22.83 -24.38 -21.92
CA ASN A 424 -21.67 -25.09 -21.39
C ASN A 424 -20.91 -24.20 -20.43
N MET A 425 -21.04 -24.48 -19.13
CA MET A 425 -20.34 -23.73 -18.08
C MET A 425 -18.82 -23.74 -18.25
N LYS A 426 -18.21 -24.71 -18.93
CA LYS A 426 -16.74 -24.75 -19.13
C LYS A 426 -16.25 -23.88 -20.29
N LYS A 427 -17.16 -23.43 -21.16
CA LYS A 427 -16.85 -22.67 -22.37
C LYS A 427 -17.89 -21.58 -22.56
N LEU A 428 -17.87 -20.61 -21.66
CA LEU A 428 -18.83 -19.51 -21.65
C LEU A 428 -18.47 -18.44 -22.69
N SER A 429 -19.48 -17.85 -23.31
CA SER A 429 -19.33 -16.57 -24.01
C SER A 429 -19.17 -15.43 -22.99
N TRP A 430 -18.76 -14.25 -23.44
CA TRP A 430 -18.90 -13.04 -22.62
C TRP A 430 -20.38 -12.68 -22.44
N PRO A 431 -20.75 -11.94 -21.37
CA PRO A 431 -22.13 -11.61 -21.07
C PRO A 431 -22.64 -10.52 -22.02
N ALA A 432 -23.01 -10.92 -23.24
CA ALA A 432 -23.51 -10.02 -24.26
C ALA A 432 -24.82 -9.34 -23.83
N GLY A 433 -24.92 -8.04 -24.07
CA GLY A 433 -26.09 -7.25 -23.72
C GLY A 433 -25.74 -5.89 -23.12
N GLU A 434 -26.78 -5.18 -22.73
CA GLU A 434 -26.71 -3.96 -21.91
C GLU A 434 -27.43 -4.24 -20.59
N PHE A 435 -26.77 -4.00 -19.46
CA PHE A 435 -27.30 -4.31 -18.14
C PHE A 435 -27.21 -3.06 -17.26
N LYS A 436 -28.37 -2.58 -16.80
CA LYS A 436 -28.45 -1.42 -15.90
C LYS A 436 -28.25 -1.89 -14.47
N LEU A 437 -27.20 -1.38 -13.82
CA LEU A 437 -26.73 -1.81 -12.51
C LEU A 437 -26.78 -0.64 -11.54
N LYS A 438 -27.14 -0.91 -10.28
CA LYS A 438 -27.04 0.06 -9.20
C LYS A 438 -25.86 -0.31 -8.31
N ILE A 439 -24.72 0.35 -8.52
CA ILE A 439 -23.46 0.05 -7.82
C ILE A 439 -23.22 1.13 -6.78
N GLU A 440 -23.25 0.75 -5.50
CA GLU A 440 -23.04 1.67 -4.36
C GLU A 440 -23.95 2.92 -4.40
N GLY A 441 -25.17 2.75 -4.94
CA GLY A 441 -26.16 3.82 -5.08
C GLY A 441 -26.05 4.63 -6.38
N GLU A 442 -25.01 4.43 -7.19
CA GLU A 442 -24.84 5.04 -8.51
C GLU A 442 -25.49 4.21 -9.62
N ASP A 443 -26.10 4.89 -10.60
CA ASP A 443 -26.63 4.27 -11.81
C ASP A 443 -25.49 4.02 -12.81
N CYS A 444 -25.20 2.74 -13.04
CA CYS A 444 -24.18 2.25 -13.96
C CYS A 444 -24.81 1.40 -15.07
N GLU A 445 -24.09 1.24 -16.17
CA GLU A 445 -24.49 0.40 -17.29
C GLU A 445 -23.29 -0.44 -17.76
N TYR A 446 -23.41 -1.77 -17.71
CA TYR A 446 -22.44 -2.66 -18.33
C TYR A 446 -22.88 -2.99 -19.76
N LYS A 447 -21.98 -2.81 -20.74
CA LYS A 447 -22.25 -3.10 -22.16
C LYS A 447 -21.22 -4.06 -22.73
N CYS A 448 -21.70 -5.06 -23.45
CA CYS A 448 -20.86 -6.08 -24.10
C CYS A 448 -21.52 -6.58 -25.38
N ASP A 449 -20.74 -6.69 -26.45
CA ASP A 449 -21.20 -7.19 -27.76
C ASP A 449 -21.06 -8.72 -27.90
N GLY A 450 -20.59 -9.40 -26.86
CA GLY A 450 -20.29 -10.83 -26.87
C GLY A 450 -18.99 -11.22 -27.57
N LYS A 451 -18.15 -10.27 -27.99
CA LYS A 451 -16.84 -10.51 -28.63
C LYS A 451 -15.64 -10.10 -27.77
N ASN A 452 -15.88 -9.35 -26.70
CA ASN A 452 -14.85 -8.92 -25.75
C ASN A 452 -15.45 -8.85 -24.32
N PRO A 453 -14.63 -8.61 -23.27
CA PRO A 453 -15.10 -8.55 -21.88
C PRO A 453 -16.06 -7.39 -21.56
N GLY A 454 -16.38 -6.50 -22.49
CA GLY A 454 -17.29 -5.38 -22.28
C GLY A 454 -16.67 -4.20 -21.53
N ARG A 455 -17.52 -3.23 -21.20
CA ARG A 455 -17.15 -2.01 -20.46
C ARG A 455 -18.27 -1.62 -19.51
N LEU A 456 -17.90 -1.04 -18.37
CA LEU A 456 -18.81 -0.49 -17.38
C LEU A 456 -18.81 1.03 -17.48
N TYR A 457 -20.00 1.62 -17.57
CA TYR A 457 -20.23 3.05 -17.68
C TYR A 457 -20.97 3.53 -16.43
N CYS A 458 -20.30 4.27 -15.57
CA CYS A 458 -20.88 4.85 -14.36
C CYS A 458 -20.79 6.39 -14.48
N GLN A 459 -21.94 7.05 -14.60
CA GLN A 459 -22.04 8.50 -14.90
C GLN A 459 -21.21 8.96 -16.13
N LYS A 460 -20.02 9.53 -15.89
CA LYS A 460 -19.08 10.04 -16.91
C LYS A 460 -17.77 9.24 -16.98
N LYS A 461 -17.67 8.14 -16.24
CA LYS A 461 -16.48 7.28 -16.20
C LYS A 461 -16.75 6.02 -16.99
N GLU A 462 -15.85 5.75 -17.93
CA GLU A 462 -15.80 4.49 -18.66
C GLU A 462 -14.70 3.62 -18.03
N VAL A 463 -15.06 2.39 -17.66
CA VAL A 463 -14.19 1.42 -17.03
C VAL A 463 -14.09 0.20 -17.93
N ALA A 464 -12.88 -0.07 -18.41
CA ALA A 464 -12.62 -1.25 -19.22
C ALA A 464 -12.66 -2.50 -18.36
N CYS A 465 -13.41 -3.51 -18.79
CA CYS A 465 -13.48 -4.80 -18.11
C CYS A 465 -12.41 -5.76 -18.66
N LYS A 466 -12.06 -6.76 -17.86
CA LYS A 466 -11.07 -7.79 -18.18
C LYS A 466 -11.72 -9.16 -18.10
N GLU A 467 -11.23 -10.08 -18.94
CA GLU A 467 -11.59 -11.49 -18.85
C GLU A 467 -11.02 -12.09 -17.56
N ASP A 468 -11.82 -12.89 -16.87
CA ASP A 468 -11.33 -13.70 -15.75
C ASP A 468 -10.39 -14.80 -16.27
N THR A 469 -9.24 -14.96 -15.62
CA THR A 469 -8.18 -15.91 -16.03
C THR A 469 -8.61 -17.38 -16.02
N MET A 470 -9.75 -17.70 -15.39
CA MET A 470 -10.31 -19.03 -15.29
C MET A 470 -11.52 -19.27 -16.21
N LYS A 471 -12.03 -18.25 -16.92
CA LYS A 471 -13.25 -18.32 -17.76
C LYS A 471 -13.32 -19.53 -18.71
N ASN A 472 -12.20 -19.94 -19.28
CA ASN A 472 -12.12 -21.03 -20.27
C ASN A 472 -11.44 -22.29 -19.69
N LYS A 473 -11.43 -22.43 -18.37
CA LYS A 473 -10.80 -23.53 -17.64
C LYS A 473 -11.84 -24.27 -16.80
N ASP A 474 -11.69 -25.58 -16.69
CA ASP A 474 -12.60 -26.41 -15.90
C ASP A 474 -12.56 -26.01 -14.41
N GLU A 475 -11.41 -25.59 -13.94
CA GLU A 475 -11.17 -25.12 -12.57
C GLU A 475 -11.92 -23.83 -12.23
N GLY A 476 -12.37 -23.08 -13.24
CA GLY A 476 -13.20 -21.88 -13.07
C GLY A 476 -14.65 -22.18 -12.69
N VAL A 477 -15.13 -23.40 -12.96
CA VAL A 477 -16.48 -23.84 -12.54
C VAL A 477 -16.44 -24.28 -11.08
N LYS A 478 -17.13 -23.55 -10.21
CA LYS A 478 -17.21 -23.84 -8.77
C LYS A 478 -18.59 -24.39 -8.41
N MET A 479 -18.63 -25.49 -7.65
CA MET A 479 -19.86 -26.08 -7.15
C MET A 479 -20.25 -25.44 -5.81
N CYS A 480 -21.47 -24.92 -5.76
CA CYS A 480 -22.07 -24.24 -4.61
C CYS A 480 -23.13 -25.11 -3.96
N GLY A 481 -22.65 -26.16 -3.28
CA GLY A 481 -23.51 -27.24 -2.80
C GLY A 481 -23.88 -28.22 -3.92
N THR A 482 -24.98 -28.95 -3.74
CA THR A 482 -25.36 -30.06 -4.63
C THR A 482 -26.15 -29.64 -5.86
N ARG A 483 -26.65 -28.41 -5.91
CA ARG A 483 -27.63 -27.95 -6.92
C ARG A 483 -27.28 -26.63 -7.59
N MET A 484 -26.08 -26.10 -7.36
CA MET A 484 -25.68 -24.82 -7.94
C MET A 484 -24.22 -24.88 -8.35
N SER A 485 -23.90 -24.27 -9.48
CA SER A 485 -22.52 -23.96 -9.85
C SER A 485 -22.41 -22.53 -10.37
N ILE A 486 -21.23 -21.94 -10.21
CA ILE A 486 -20.91 -20.61 -10.69
C ILE A 486 -19.62 -20.65 -11.52
N HIS A 487 -19.47 -19.67 -12.41
CA HIS A 487 -18.22 -19.47 -13.15
C HIS A 487 -18.05 -17.99 -13.47
N ALA A 488 -17.04 -17.35 -12.89
CA ALA A 488 -16.68 -15.96 -13.18
C ALA A 488 -16.14 -15.82 -14.61
N VAL A 489 -16.52 -14.73 -15.28
CA VAL A 489 -16.22 -14.52 -16.71
C VAL A 489 -15.55 -13.17 -16.94
N VAL A 490 -16.01 -12.14 -16.24
CA VAL A 490 -15.56 -10.75 -16.44
C VAL A 490 -15.44 -10.05 -15.09
N TYR A 491 -14.46 -9.16 -14.95
CA TYR A 491 -14.44 -8.16 -13.88
C TYR A 491 -14.05 -6.75 -14.38
N CYS A 492 -14.51 -5.70 -13.71
CA CYS A 492 -14.26 -4.29 -14.04
C CYS A 492 -13.86 -3.52 -12.77
N ASP A 493 -12.58 -3.19 -12.61
CA ASP A 493 -12.05 -2.48 -11.43
C ASP A 493 -12.32 -0.97 -11.54
N PHE A 494 -12.98 -0.35 -10.55
CA PHE A 494 -13.41 1.05 -10.61
C PHE A 494 -13.00 1.94 -9.43
#